data_AF-A0A950GA97-F1
#
_entry.id   AF-A0A950GA97-F1
#
_cell.length_a   1.000
_cell.length_b   1.000
_cell.length_c   1.000
_cell.angle_alpha   90.00
_cell.angle_beta   90.00
_cell.angle_gamma   90.00
#
_symmetry.space_group_name_H-M   'P 1'
#
loop_
_entity.id
_entity.type
_entity.pdbx_description
1 polymer ?
#
loop_
_entity_poly.entity_id
_entity_poly.type
_entity_poly.pdbx_seq_one_letter_code
_entity_poly.pdbx_strand_id
1 'polypeptide(L)'
;MPEARQIAIILYPGLTALDALGPYEVLKYLSGAEIRFVAHEPGPVAIDRAALTIGATHSFDETSTPFMLLVPGSEANTTTAMADRGRDRACSRTRVRRGNLPDRSGREGRSRN
;
A
#
# COMPACT_ATOMS: atom_id res chain seq x y z
N MET A 1 24.48 -6.48 10.72
CA MET A 1 23.39 -7.04 9.88
C MET A 1 22.35 -5.94 9.72
N PRO A 2 21.97 -5.52 8.50
CA PRO A 2 20.93 -4.50 8.37
C PRO A 2 19.61 -5.05 8.93
N GLU A 3 18.92 -4.23 9.71
CA GLU A 3 17.62 -4.54 10.32
C GLU A 3 16.58 -4.89 9.23
N ALA A 4 15.78 -5.93 9.45
CA ALA A 4 14.74 -6.34 8.50
C ALA A 4 13.67 -5.24 8.38
N ARG A 5 13.49 -4.71 7.17
CA ARG A 5 12.55 -3.64 6.86
C ARG A 5 11.24 -4.24 6.37
N GLN A 6 10.25 -4.26 7.25
CA GLN A 6 8.91 -4.75 6.94
C GLN A 6 8.21 -3.83 5.94
N ILE A 7 7.77 -4.40 4.82
CA ILE A 7 6.96 -3.74 3.81
C ILE A 7 5.60 -4.45 3.77
N ALA A 8 4.55 -3.73 4.17
CA ALA A 8 3.19 -4.25 4.20
C ALA A 8 2.47 -3.92 2.89
N ILE A 9 2.02 -4.94 2.16
CA ILE A 9 1.17 -4.84 0.98
C ILE A 9 -0.25 -5.20 1.40
N ILE A 10 -1.16 -4.23 1.34
CA ILE A 10 -2.54 -4.42 1.82
C ILE A 10 -3.38 -5.17 0.79
N LEU A 11 -3.97 -6.28 1.22
CA LEU A 11 -4.92 -7.07 0.44
C LEU A 11 -6.36 -6.79 0.89
N TYR A 12 -7.25 -6.69 -0.08
CA TYR A 12 -8.68 -6.48 0.12
C TYR A 12 -9.46 -6.94 -1.12
N PRO A 13 -10.74 -7.32 -0.94
CA PRO A 13 -11.57 -7.73 -2.05
C PRO A 13 -11.68 -6.68 -3.15
N GLY A 14 -11.41 -7.10 -4.38
CA GLY A 14 -11.55 -6.27 -5.58
C GLY A 14 -10.38 -5.34 -5.89
N LEU A 15 -9.24 -5.44 -5.21
CA LEU A 15 -8.01 -4.78 -5.68
C LEU A 15 -7.56 -5.32 -7.04
N THR A 16 -6.76 -4.53 -7.76
CA THR A 16 -6.09 -4.96 -9.00
C THR A 16 -4.81 -5.71 -8.68
N ALA A 17 -4.66 -6.96 -9.16
CA ALA A 17 -3.47 -7.76 -8.84
C ALA A 17 -2.16 -7.07 -9.26
N LEU A 18 -2.18 -6.38 -10.40
CA LEU A 18 -1.00 -5.70 -10.94
C LEU A 18 -0.48 -4.59 -10.01
N ASP A 19 -1.37 -3.88 -9.30
CA ASP A 19 -0.98 -2.80 -8.39
C ASP A 19 -0.32 -3.34 -7.11
N ALA A 20 -0.59 -4.60 -6.75
CA ALA A 20 0.07 -5.29 -5.65
C ALA A 20 1.36 -6.01 -6.11
N LEU A 21 1.25 -6.79 -7.18
CA LEU A 21 2.33 -7.65 -7.67
C LEU A 21 3.43 -6.88 -8.41
N GLY A 22 3.09 -5.77 -9.07
CA GLY A 22 4.06 -4.93 -9.78
C GLY A 22 5.14 -4.36 -8.83
N PRO A 23 4.75 -3.62 -7.77
CA PRO A 23 5.72 -3.17 -6.77
C PRO A 23 6.39 -4.32 -6.02
N TYR A 24 5.67 -5.40 -5.68
CA TYR A 24 6.25 -6.59 -5.05
C TYR A 24 7.46 -7.13 -5.82
N GLU A 25 7.34 -7.24 -7.15
CA GLU A 25 8.38 -7.83 -8.00
C GLU A 25 9.70 -7.04 -7.95
N VAL A 26 9.63 -5.72 -7.73
CA VAL A 26 10.80 -4.87 -7.56
C VAL A 26 11.29 -4.88 -6.12
N LEU A 27 10.37 -4.77 -5.15
CA LEU A 27 10.70 -4.61 -3.72
C LEU A 27 11.30 -5.87 -3.11
N LYS A 28 10.99 -7.07 -3.62
CA LYS A 28 11.53 -8.34 -3.11
C LYS A 28 13.05 -8.47 -3.24
N TYR A 29 13.68 -7.67 -4.10
CA TYR A 29 15.13 -7.66 -4.31
C TYR A 29 15.87 -6.66 -3.40
N LEU A 30 15.16 -5.86 -2.61
CA LEU A 30 15.78 -4.93 -1.68
C LEU A 30 16.46 -5.69 -0.54
N SER A 31 17.74 -5.37 -0.28
CA SER A 31 18.50 -6.02 0.80
C SER A 31 17.84 -5.75 2.15
N GLY A 32 17.49 -6.83 2.86
CA GLY A 32 16.84 -6.74 4.17
C GLY A 32 15.36 -6.34 4.10
N ALA A 33 14.71 -6.36 2.93
CA ALA A 33 13.26 -6.19 2.87
C ALA A 33 12.53 -7.47 3.27
N GLU A 34 11.50 -7.32 4.11
CA GLU A 34 10.57 -8.38 4.48
C GLU A 34 9.18 -8.01 3.96
N ILE A 35 8.74 -8.66 2.89
CA ILE A 35 7.42 -8.39 2.31
C ILE A 35 6.36 -9.16 3.08
N ARG A 36 5.29 -8.47 3.47
CA ARG A 36 4.11 -9.04 4.12
C ARG A 36 2.86 -8.70 3.34
N PHE A 37 2.07 -9.71 3.02
CA PHE A 37 0.72 -9.52 2.48
C PHE A 37 -0.25 -9.44 3.65
N VAL A 38 -0.87 -8.29 3.84
CA VAL A 38 -1.62 -7.97 5.05
C VAL A 38 -3.10 -7.80 4.72
N ALA A 39 -3.96 -8.54 5.42
CA ALA A 39 -5.41 -8.37 5.37
C ALA A 39 -5.96 -8.30 6.81
N HIS A 40 -7.29 -8.31 6.96
CA HIS A 40 -7.90 -8.39 8.30
C HIS A 40 -7.50 -9.68 9.02
N GLU A 41 -7.48 -10.79 8.29
CA GLU A 41 -7.05 -12.10 8.77
C GLU A 41 -6.15 -12.76 7.71
N PRO A 42 -5.15 -13.57 8.10
CA PRO A 42 -4.39 -14.39 7.16
C PRO A 42 -5.30 -15.37 6.43
N GLY A 43 -5.08 -15.57 5.13
CA GLY A 43 -5.91 -16.43 4.31
C GLY A 43 -6.13 -15.93 2.88
N PRO A 44 -6.93 -16.66 2.07
CA PRO A 44 -7.17 -16.31 0.69
C PRO A 44 -8.02 -15.03 0.56
N VAL A 45 -7.56 -14.09 -0.25
CA VAL A 45 -8.29 -12.86 -0.62
C VAL A 45 -8.58 -12.89 -2.11
N ALA A 46 -9.87 -12.86 -2.46
CA ALA A 46 -10.32 -12.80 -3.85
C ALA A 46 -10.14 -11.38 -4.42
N ILE A 47 -9.50 -11.29 -5.59
CA ILE A 47 -9.14 -10.02 -6.26
C ILE A 47 -9.52 -10.07 -7.73
N ASP A 48 -9.43 -8.95 -8.45
CA ASP A 48 -9.78 -8.85 -9.88
C ASP A 48 -11.14 -9.49 -10.21
N ARG A 49 -12.20 -9.01 -9.55
CA ARG A 49 -13.57 -9.57 -9.70
C ARG A 49 -13.65 -11.08 -9.39
N ALA A 50 -12.86 -11.52 -8.41
CA ALA A 50 -12.72 -12.91 -8.00
C ALA A 50 -12.11 -13.85 -9.05
N ALA A 51 -11.47 -13.31 -10.10
CA ALA A 51 -10.72 -14.11 -11.06
C ALA A 51 -9.43 -14.68 -10.47
N LEU A 52 -8.87 -14.01 -9.46
CA LEU A 52 -7.61 -14.38 -8.81
C LEU A 52 -7.76 -14.41 -7.29
N THR A 53 -6.88 -15.18 -6.64
CA THR A 53 -6.79 -15.24 -5.18
C THR A 53 -5.34 -15.07 -4.77
N ILE A 54 -5.07 -14.15 -3.83
CA ILE A 54 -3.76 -13.99 -3.20
C ILE A 54 -3.89 -14.35 -1.72
N GLY A 55 -2.92 -15.10 -1.19
CA GLY A 55 -2.85 -15.41 0.23
C GLY A 55 -2.31 -14.23 1.03
N ALA A 56 -3.11 -13.68 1.94
CA ALA A 56 -2.63 -12.84 3.02
C ALA A 56 -1.82 -13.68 3.99
N THR A 57 -0.61 -13.23 4.29
CA THR A 57 0.31 -13.92 5.20
C THR A 57 0.20 -13.42 6.63
N HIS A 58 -0.27 -12.19 6.83
CA HIS A 58 -0.35 -11.55 8.14
C HIS A 58 -1.64 -10.73 8.29
N SER A 59 -2.00 -10.47 9.53
CA SER A 59 -3.02 -9.51 9.93
C SER A 59 -2.43 -8.12 10.19
N PHE A 60 -3.30 -7.11 10.29
CA PHE A 60 -2.89 -5.75 10.67
C PHE A 60 -2.26 -5.69 12.07
N ASP A 61 -2.69 -6.54 13.00
CA ASP A 61 -2.18 -6.55 14.37
C ASP A 61 -0.75 -7.13 14.46
N GLU A 62 -0.44 -8.11 13.60
CA GLU A 62 0.90 -8.71 13.48
C GLU A 62 1.90 -7.78 12.76
N THR A 63 1.42 -6.75 12.08
CA THR A 63 2.23 -5.80 11.29
C THR A 63 1.90 -4.36 11.67
N SER A 64 2.08 -4.03 12.95
CA SER A 64 1.63 -2.76 13.52
C SER A 64 2.55 -1.55 13.23
N THR A 65 3.82 -1.78 12.87
CA THR A 65 4.79 -0.70 12.57
C THR A 65 5.63 -1.00 11.32
N PRO A 66 5.01 -1.10 10.12
CA PRO A 66 5.76 -1.34 8.90
C PRO A 66 6.63 -0.13 8.54
N PHE A 67 7.80 -0.38 7.96
CA PHE A 67 8.66 0.68 7.40
C PHE A 67 7.99 1.34 6.19
N MET A 68 7.27 0.55 5.39
CA MET A 68 6.55 1.00 4.21
C MET A 68 5.21 0.30 4.11
N LEU A 69 4.18 1.06 3.76
CA LEU A 69 2.83 0.58 3.50
C LEU A 69 2.47 0.83 2.03
N LEU A 70 2.16 -0.24 1.31
CA LEU A 70 1.66 -0.18 -0.05
C LEU A 70 0.16 -0.49 -0.06
N VAL A 71 -0.64 0.45 -0.55
CA VAL A 71 -2.08 0.28 -0.77
C VAL A 71 -2.29 0.18 -2.28
N PRO A 72 -2.59 -1.02 -2.80
CA PRO A 72 -2.89 -1.21 -4.22
C PRO A 72 -4.14 -0.41 -4.62
N GLY A 73 -4.15 0.06 -5.87
CA GLY A 73 -5.33 0.64 -6.48
C GLY A 73 -6.38 -0.41 -6.82
N SER A 74 -7.45 0.07 -7.44
CA SER A 74 -8.56 -0.75 -7.91
C SER A 74 -9.43 0.05 -8.87
N GLU A 75 -10.12 -0.62 -9.81
CA GLU A 75 -10.87 0.05 -10.88
C GLU A 75 -12.11 0.83 -10.39
N ALA A 76 -12.63 0.57 -9.17
CA ALA A 76 -13.83 1.25 -8.66
C ALA A 76 -13.92 1.43 -7.12
N ASN A 77 -12.94 0.97 -6.35
CA ASN A 77 -13.09 0.69 -4.92
C ASN A 77 -11.97 1.26 -4.04
N THR A 78 -11.04 2.05 -4.59
CA THR A 78 -9.99 2.71 -3.79
C THR A 78 -10.63 3.66 -2.78
N THR A 79 -11.72 4.34 -3.16
CA THR A 79 -12.50 5.22 -2.26
C THR A 79 -13.25 4.44 -1.18
N THR A 80 -13.76 3.24 -1.49
CA THR A 80 -14.45 2.36 -0.51
C THR A 80 -13.46 1.70 0.44
N ALA A 81 -12.26 1.35 -0.04
CA ALA A 81 -11.13 0.91 0.76
C ALA A 81 -10.64 2.01 1.72
N MET A 82 -10.71 3.28 1.31
CA MET A 82 -10.45 4.44 2.16
C MET A 82 -11.58 4.75 3.17
N ALA A 83 -12.78 4.16 3.02
CA ALA A 83 -13.92 4.42 3.91
C ALA A 83 -14.05 3.40 5.07
N ASP A 84 -13.21 2.37 5.07
CA ASP A 84 -13.22 1.31 6.06
C ASP A 84 -12.51 1.76 7.35
N ARG A 85 -13.30 2.09 8.40
CA ARG A 85 -12.79 2.66 9.66
C ARG A 85 -11.77 1.76 10.38
N GLY A 86 -11.82 0.44 10.17
CA GLY A 86 -10.82 -0.49 10.70
C GLY A 86 -9.44 -0.30 10.04
N ARG A 87 -9.46 -0.03 8.74
CA ARG A 87 -8.28 0.27 7.92
C ARG A 87 -7.77 1.69 8.14
N ASP A 88 -8.66 2.67 8.31
CA ASP A 88 -8.29 4.03 8.69
C ASP A 88 -7.51 4.06 10.01
N ARG A 89 -7.80 3.18 10.97
CA ARG A 89 -7.01 3.07 12.21
C ARG A 89 -5.61 2.50 11.96
N ALA A 90 -5.46 1.51 11.07
CA ALA A 90 -4.15 0.98 10.68
C ALA A 90 -3.32 2.02 9.88
N CYS A 91 -3.95 2.70 8.92
CA CYS A 91 -3.36 3.81 8.15
C CYS A 91 -3.05 5.04 9.01
N SER A 92 -3.90 5.40 9.97
CA SER A 92 -3.71 6.59 10.84
C SER A 92 -2.68 6.37 11.95
N ARG A 93 -2.46 5.12 12.39
CA ARG A 93 -1.37 4.77 13.33
C ARG A 93 -0.01 4.76 12.65
N THR A 94 0.03 4.37 11.39
CA THR A 94 1.24 4.42 10.58
C THR A 94 1.47 5.89 10.21
N ARG A 95 2.36 6.58 10.93
CA ARG A 95 2.71 7.97 10.64
C ARG A 95 3.36 8.04 9.25
N VAL A 96 2.55 8.20 8.20
CA VAL A 96 3.01 8.42 6.83
C VAL A 96 3.84 9.70 6.86
N ARG A 97 5.16 9.56 6.85
CA ARG A 97 6.05 10.68 6.55
C ARG A 97 5.71 11.11 5.13
N ARG A 98 4.90 12.16 4.99
CA ARG A 98 4.68 12.83 3.71
C ARG A 98 6.06 13.15 3.15
N GLY A 99 6.44 12.46 2.08
CA GLY A 99 7.56 12.87 1.24
C GLY A 99 7.30 14.31 0.83
N ASN A 100 8.31 15.15 1.02
CA ASN A 100 8.26 16.57 0.74
C ASN A 100 8.00 16.75 -0.77
N LEU A 101 6.75 16.97 -1.15
CA LEU A 101 6.38 17.30 -2.53
C LEU A 101 6.80 18.77 -2.72
N PRO A 102 7.68 19.10 -3.69
CA PRO A 102 8.02 20.49 -3.94
C PRO A 102 6.76 21.25 -4.35
N ASP A 103 6.52 22.34 -3.64
CA ASP A 103 5.47 23.31 -3.87
C ASP A 103 5.47 23.75 -5.34
N ARG A 104 4.44 23.33 -6.09
CA ARG A 104 4.16 23.87 -7.43
C ARG A 104 3.20 25.05 -7.29
N SER A 105 3.64 26.09 -6.60
CA SER A 105 3.07 27.42 -6.72
C SER A 105 4.14 28.36 -7.28
N GLY A 106 3.86 28.94 -8.45
CA GLY A 106 4.66 30.02 -9.02
C GLY A 106 5.20 29.76 -10.43
N ARG A 107 4.35 29.98 -11.44
CA ARG A 107 4.74 30.63 -12.71
C ARG A 107 3.50 31.11 -13.47
N GLU A 108 2.77 32.04 -12.85
CA GLU A 108 2.14 33.12 -13.61
C GLU A 108 3.11 34.31 -13.57
N GLY A 109 3.47 34.82 -14.74
CA GLY A 109 4.41 35.92 -14.88
C GLY A 109 4.67 36.28 -16.34
N ARG A 110 3.84 37.19 -16.85
CA ARG A 110 4.00 37.98 -18.08
C ARG A 110 5.48 38.29 -18.42
N SER A 111 5.82 38.27 -19.71
CA SER A 111 6.47 39.42 -20.37
C SER A 111 6.49 39.28 -21.90
N ARG A 112 5.76 40.19 -22.56
CA ARG A 112 6.10 40.97 -23.77
C ARG A 112 7.02 40.35 -24.82
N ASN A 113 6.50 40.16 -26.03
CA ASN A 113 6.90 40.96 -27.20
C ASN A 113 5.72 41.07 -28.16
#